data_AF-A0A6M0IJZ1-F1
#
_entry.id   AF-A0A6M0IJZ1-F1
#
_cell.length_a   1.000
_cell.length_b   1.000
_cell.length_c   1.000
_cell.angle_alpha   90.00
_cell.angle_beta   90.00
_cell.angle_gamma   90.00
#
_symmetry.space_group_name_H-M   'P 1'
#
loop_
_entity.id
_entity.type
_entity.pdbx_description
1 polymer ?
#
loop_
_entity_poly.entity_id
_entity_poly.type
_entity_poly.pdbx_seq_one_letter_code
_entity_poly.pdbx_strand_id
1 'polypeptide(L)'
;MAAPYGNLYGLGNHSAGRPPLYSDPAAFQAKVLEYFVWCEGESHIESKTVRRKRKDPESGKNKMVDVEEDQLIWDRNPERPTWTRLALYLGFESRKSLHDYSKKEAFSYPIKRALMVIESLYEEGLWSSSPAGVIFALKNLGWVDKTEVAHSGEVKTNGFIGKTDEELRAELAKLKKQKGKQ
;
A
#
# COMPACT_ATOMS: atom_id res chain seq x y z
N MET A 1 0.31 -31.81 30.43
CA MET A 1 1.26 -32.75 29.79
C MET A 1 2.55 -32.00 29.53
N ALA A 2 3.60 -32.29 30.30
CA ALA A 2 4.92 -31.70 30.14
C ALA A 2 5.68 -32.47 29.05
N ALA A 3 6.29 -31.76 28.10
CA ALA A 3 7.12 -32.38 27.07
C ALA A 3 8.32 -33.10 27.72
N PRO A 4 8.76 -34.26 27.19
CA PRO A 4 9.85 -35.05 27.76
C PRO A 4 11.17 -34.26 27.80
N TYR A 5 11.88 -34.39 28.91
CA TYR A 5 13.19 -33.78 29.15
C TYR A 5 14.20 -34.34 28.14
N GLY A 6 14.85 -33.46 27.36
CA GLY A 6 15.85 -33.85 26.36
C GLY A 6 15.51 -33.51 24.89
N ASN A 7 14.47 -32.70 24.63
CA ASN A 7 14.24 -32.20 23.26
C ASN A 7 15.40 -31.30 22.79
N LEU A 8 16.22 -31.82 21.87
CA LEU A 8 17.28 -31.11 21.15
C LEU A 8 16.78 -29.86 20.40
N TYR A 9 15.48 -29.80 20.08
CA TYR A 9 14.82 -28.63 19.49
C TYR A 9 14.65 -27.44 20.45
N GLY A 10 14.95 -27.61 21.75
CA GLY A 10 14.93 -26.55 22.76
C GLY A 10 16.30 -25.99 23.15
N LEU A 11 17.40 -26.66 22.75
CA LEU A 11 18.77 -26.20 23.01
C LEU A 11 19.17 -25.16 21.97
N GLY A 12 18.90 -23.89 22.27
CA GLY A 12 19.20 -22.76 21.37
C GLY A 12 18.17 -21.64 21.45
N ASN A 13 17.04 -21.87 22.14
CA ASN A 13 15.98 -20.88 22.28
C ASN A 13 16.28 -19.85 23.39
N HIS A 14 17.48 -19.26 23.37
CA HIS A 14 17.88 -18.19 24.29
C HIS A 14 17.46 -16.79 23.79
N SER A 15 16.86 -16.70 22.60
CA SER A 15 16.18 -15.50 22.09
C SER A 15 15.07 -15.92 21.13
N ALA A 16 13.84 -15.51 21.44
CA ALA A 16 12.64 -15.85 20.69
C ALA A 16 12.70 -15.43 19.20
N GLY A 17 12.90 -16.39 18.29
CA GLY A 17 12.70 -16.22 16.84
C GLY A 17 13.88 -15.64 16.03
N ARG A 18 13.67 -15.46 14.71
CA ARG A 18 14.65 -14.84 13.79
C ARG A 18 14.99 -13.44 14.30
N PRO A 19 16.28 -13.10 14.48
CA PRO A 19 16.66 -11.79 14.98
C PRO A 19 16.15 -10.68 14.05
N PRO A 20 15.79 -9.50 14.60
CA PRO A 20 15.34 -8.38 13.80
C PRO A 20 16.45 -7.93 12.83
N LEU A 21 16.10 -7.81 11.55
CA LEU A 21 16.97 -7.28 10.48
C LEU A 21 17.57 -5.91 10.79
N TYR A 22 16.81 -5.01 11.44
CA TYR A 22 17.29 -3.69 11.83
C TYR A 22 17.10 -3.47 13.32
N SER A 23 18.17 -3.04 13.97
CA SER A 23 18.19 -2.61 15.38
C SER A 23 18.38 -1.09 15.52
N ASP A 24 19.11 -0.47 14.59
CA ASP A 24 19.36 0.97 14.57
C ASP A 24 18.32 1.73 13.70
N PRO A 25 17.53 2.63 14.30
CA PRO A 25 16.58 3.48 13.59
C PRO A 25 17.22 4.38 12.54
N ALA A 26 18.42 4.91 12.80
CA ALA A 26 19.09 5.83 11.88
C ALA A 26 19.53 5.11 10.60
N ALA A 27 20.19 3.95 10.74
CA ALA A 27 20.53 3.09 9.61
C ALA A 27 19.29 2.65 8.82
N PHE A 28 18.18 2.32 9.51
CA PHE A 28 16.93 1.97 8.85
C PHE A 28 16.38 3.14 8.02
N GLN A 29 16.33 4.34 8.60
CA GLN A 29 15.87 5.54 7.87
C GLN A 29 16.76 5.85 6.67
N ALA A 30 18.08 5.72 6.80
CA ALA A 30 19.01 5.90 5.69
C ALA A 30 18.71 4.92 4.54
N LYS A 31 18.48 3.64 4.85
CA LYS A 31 18.09 2.62 3.86
C LYS A 31 16.75 2.89 3.19
N VAL A 32 15.78 3.42 3.94
CA VAL A 32 14.49 3.87 3.38
C VAL A 32 14.69 5.02 2.38
N LEU A 33 15.56 5.99 2.69
CA LEU A 33 15.85 7.10 1.77
C LEU A 33 16.65 6.64 0.56
N GLU A 34 17.63 5.76 0.76
CA GLU A 34 18.42 5.14 -0.31
C GLU A 34 17.52 4.44 -1.34
N TYR A 35 16.43 3.80 -0.91
CA TYR A 35 15.45 3.23 -1.83
C TYR A 35 14.81 4.27 -2.75
N PHE A 36 14.43 5.44 -2.25
CA PHE A 36 13.80 6.47 -3.07
C PHE A 36 14.80 7.09 -4.05
N VAL A 37 16.04 7.33 -3.61
CA VAL A 37 17.13 7.76 -4.52
C VAL A 37 17.38 6.70 -5.58
N TRP A 38 17.39 5.42 -5.19
CA TRP A 38 17.48 4.32 -6.14
C TRP A 38 16.29 4.33 -7.12
N CYS A 39 15.09 4.69 -6.71
CA CYS A 39 13.97 4.82 -7.66
C CYS A 39 14.14 5.95 -8.70
N GLU A 40 14.98 6.96 -8.47
CA GLU A 40 15.23 8.05 -9.43
C GLU A 40 16.04 7.60 -10.67
N GLY A 41 16.61 6.40 -10.64
CA GLY A 41 17.41 5.87 -11.74
C GLY A 41 18.87 6.36 -11.72
N GLU A 42 19.61 5.95 -12.73
CA GLU A 42 21.01 6.35 -12.94
C GLU A 42 21.16 6.86 -14.37
N SER A 43 21.81 8.01 -14.53
CA SER A 43 22.03 8.63 -15.83
C SER A 43 23.40 9.30 -15.89
N HIS A 44 23.92 9.39 -17.11
CA HIS A 44 25.11 10.16 -17.42
C HIS A 44 24.83 11.07 -18.62
N ILE A 45 25.70 12.07 -18.77
CA ILE A 45 25.68 12.98 -19.91
C ILE A 45 26.73 12.50 -20.90
N GLU A 46 26.32 12.27 -22.14
CA GLU A 46 27.22 11.94 -23.24
C GLU A 46 27.09 13.02 -24.33
N SER A 47 28.22 13.61 -24.73
CA SER A 47 28.25 14.56 -25.84
C SER A 47 28.18 13.79 -27.16
N LYS A 48 27.17 14.10 -27.98
CA LYS A 48 26.99 13.50 -29.30
C LYS A 48 26.92 14.56 -30.37
N THR A 49 27.57 14.27 -31.49
CA THR A 49 27.48 15.09 -32.70
C THR A 49 26.14 14.83 -33.39
N VAL A 50 25.27 15.84 -33.45
CA VAL A 50 23.95 15.75 -34.10
C VAL A 50 23.87 16.70 -35.29
N ARG A 51 23.33 16.21 -36.41
CA ARG A 51 23.08 17.05 -37.59
C ARG A 51 21.79 17.86 -37.42
N ARG A 52 21.91 19.18 -37.35
CA ARG A 52 20.75 20.09 -37.32
C ARG A 52 20.72 21.06 -38.48
N LYS A 53 19.51 21.48 -38.87
CA LYS A 53 19.30 22.55 -39.85
C LYS A 53 19.47 23.89 -39.15
N ARG A 54 20.44 24.70 -39.57
CA ARG A 54 20.53 26.11 -39.20
C ARG A 54 20.37 26.98 -40.43
N LYS A 55 19.75 28.14 -40.24
CA LYS A 55 19.61 29.14 -41.30
C LYS A 55 20.93 29.86 -41.45
N ASP A 56 21.48 29.85 -42.65
CA ASP A 56 22.69 30.59 -42.96
C ASP A 56 22.37 32.10 -42.96
N PRO A 57 23.09 32.93 -42.18
CA PRO A 57 22.83 34.37 -42.10
C PRO A 57 23.13 35.10 -43.41
N GLU A 58 23.97 34.54 -44.29
CA GLU A 58 24.44 35.18 -45.52
C GLU A 58 23.63 34.73 -46.74
N SER A 59 23.36 33.42 -46.85
CA SER A 59 22.60 32.85 -47.98
C SER A 59 21.08 32.78 -47.73
N GLY A 60 20.62 32.89 -46.49
CA GLY A 60 19.21 32.71 -46.11
C GLY A 60 18.67 31.28 -46.28
N LYS A 61 19.47 30.35 -46.80
CA LYS A 61 19.13 28.93 -47.01
C LYS A 61 19.43 28.11 -45.75
N ASN A 62 18.70 27.01 -45.57
CA ASN A 62 19.01 26.06 -44.49
C ASN A 62 20.22 25.21 -44.87
N LYS A 63 21.21 25.15 -43.98
CA LYS A 63 22.38 24.28 -44.10
C LYS A 63 22.39 23.26 -42.95
N MET A 64 22.86 22.06 -43.24
CA MET A 64 23.16 21.06 -42.21
C MET A 64 24.46 21.47 -41.52
N VAL A 65 24.42 21.58 -40.20
CA VAL A 65 25.59 21.87 -39.36
C VAL A 65 25.68 20.77 -38.31
N ASP A 66 26.88 20.27 -38.08
CA ASP A 66 27.18 19.37 -36.98
C ASP A 66 27.25 20.19 -35.70
N VAL A 67 26.45 19.82 -34.71
CA VAL A 67 26.41 20.47 -33.40
C VAL A 67 26.71 19.42 -32.36
N GLU A 68 27.68 19.70 -31.49
CA GLU A 68 27.91 18.94 -30.27
C GLU A 68 26.79 19.27 -29.29
N GLU A 69 25.96 18.28 -28.97
CA GLU A 69 24.88 18.42 -28.00
C GLU A 69 25.06 17.39 -26.88
N ASP A 70 24.99 17.87 -25.64
CA ASP A 70 24.97 17.02 -24.45
C ASP A 70 23.60 16.34 -24.36
N GLN A 71 23.61 15.01 -24.37
CA GLN A 71 22.41 14.20 -24.22
C GLN A 71 22.42 13.47 -22.89
N LEU A 72 21.29 13.53 -22.18
CA LEU A 72 21.06 12.71 -20.99
C LEU A 72 20.73 11.28 -21.42
N ILE A 73 21.54 10.32 -20.98
CA ILE A 73 21.35 8.90 -21.26
C ILE A 73 21.13 8.18 -19.93
N TRP A 74 20.08 7.37 -19.89
CA TRP A 74 19.73 6.57 -18.73
C TRP A 74 20.47 5.24 -18.78
N ASP A 75 21.35 5.00 -17.81
CA ASP A 75 21.94 3.68 -17.54
C ASP A 75 20.92 2.76 -16.90
N ARG A 76 20.13 3.32 -15.98
CA ARG A 76 18.98 2.67 -15.36
C ARG A 76 17.82 3.63 -15.34
N ASN A 77 16.73 3.22 -15.95
CA ASN A 77 15.51 4.03 -15.98
C ASN A 77 14.96 4.26 -14.57
N PRO A 78 14.40 5.44 -14.30
CA PRO A 78 13.67 5.70 -13.07
C PRO A 78 12.48 4.75 -12.95
N GLU A 79 12.18 4.36 -11.72
CA GLU A 79 11.08 3.46 -11.39
C GLU A 79 10.14 4.10 -10.38
N ARG A 80 8.83 3.82 -10.51
CA ARG A 80 7.87 4.28 -9.51
C ARG A 80 8.05 3.47 -8.22
N PRO A 81 8.24 4.11 -7.06
CA PRO A 81 8.35 3.40 -5.81
C PRO A 81 7.01 2.73 -5.46
N THR A 82 7.08 1.54 -4.87
CA THR A 82 5.90 0.78 -4.43
C THR A 82 6.17 0.15 -3.07
N TRP A 83 5.11 -0.11 -2.31
CA TRP A 83 5.25 -0.74 -0.99
C TRP A 83 5.99 -2.08 -1.08
N THR A 84 5.64 -2.93 -2.05
CA THR A 84 6.29 -4.24 -2.21
C THR A 84 7.78 -4.10 -2.51
N ARG A 85 8.17 -3.18 -3.40
CA ARG A 85 9.58 -2.97 -3.74
C ARG A 85 10.36 -2.35 -2.58
N LEU A 86 9.78 -1.41 -1.83
CA LEU A 86 10.38 -0.90 -0.59
C LEU A 86 10.68 -2.05 0.39
N ALA A 87 9.71 -2.96 0.60
CA ALA A 87 9.90 -4.10 1.50
C ALA A 87 11.03 -5.03 1.02
N LEU A 88 11.07 -5.34 -0.28
CA LEU A 88 12.13 -6.15 -0.89
C LEU A 88 13.51 -5.49 -0.79
N TYR A 89 13.59 -4.19 -1.04
CA TYR A 89 14.82 -3.41 -0.98
C TYR A 89 15.40 -3.38 0.44
N LEU A 90 14.54 -3.29 1.45
CA LEU A 90 14.91 -3.39 2.87
C LEU A 90 15.20 -4.84 3.32
N GLY A 91 15.16 -5.82 2.42
CA GLY A 91 15.47 -7.22 2.73
C GLY A 91 14.36 -7.96 3.49
N PHE A 92 13.14 -7.43 3.53
CA PHE A 92 12.00 -8.14 4.10
C PHE A 92 11.44 -9.17 3.12
N GLU A 93 10.97 -10.29 3.65
CA GLU A 93 10.31 -11.35 2.86
C GLU A 93 8.85 -11.02 2.51
N SER A 94 8.22 -10.11 3.27
CA SER A 94 6.80 -9.82 3.14
C SER A 94 6.46 -8.39 3.57
N ARG A 95 5.39 -7.83 2.99
CA ARG A 95 4.81 -6.54 3.43
C ARG A 95 4.41 -6.56 4.90
N LYS A 96 3.99 -7.73 5.41
CA LYS A 96 3.67 -7.93 6.83
C LYS A 96 4.86 -7.62 7.73
N SER A 97 6.07 -8.05 7.35
CA SER A 97 7.29 -7.76 8.12
C SER A 97 7.55 -6.26 8.24
N LEU A 98 7.38 -5.51 7.15
CA LEU A 98 7.49 -4.05 7.17
C LEU A 98 6.42 -3.42 8.09
N HIS A 99 5.19 -3.92 8.03
CA HIS A 99 4.10 -3.47 8.89
C HIS A 99 4.34 -3.80 10.38
N ASP A 100 4.98 -4.93 10.70
CA ASP A 100 5.32 -5.25 12.08
C ASP A 100 6.44 -4.35 12.61
N TYR A 101 7.34 -3.88 11.75
CA TYR A 101 8.28 -2.80 12.10
C TYR A 101 7.59 -1.46 12.33
N SER A 102 6.54 -1.12 11.57
CA SER A 102 5.85 0.16 11.74
C SER A 102 5.15 0.31 13.10
N LYS A 103 4.88 -0.81 13.78
CA LYS A 103 4.33 -0.85 15.16
C LYS A 103 5.38 -0.52 16.23
N LYS A 104 6.67 -0.66 15.92
CA LYS A 104 7.76 -0.31 16.84
C LYS A 104 7.99 1.21 16.77
N GLU A 105 7.93 1.91 17.89
CA GLU A 105 8.03 3.38 17.91
C GLU A 105 9.26 3.91 17.15
N ALA A 106 10.42 3.29 17.37
CA ALA A 106 11.68 3.70 16.77
C ALA A 106 11.69 3.62 15.22
N PHE A 107 10.85 2.77 14.62
CA PHE A 107 10.76 2.58 13.16
C PHE A 107 9.44 3.07 12.56
N SER A 108 8.48 3.49 13.40
CA SER A 108 7.15 3.88 12.98
C SER A 108 7.17 5.10 12.06
N TYR A 109 7.91 6.13 12.44
CA TYR A 109 8.02 7.38 11.70
C TYR A 109 8.57 7.21 10.27
N PRO A 110 9.77 6.61 10.05
CA PRO A 110 10.32 6.48 8.71
C PRO A 110 9.43 5.63 7.79
N ILE A 111 8.77 4.59 8.31
CA ILE A 111 7.88 3.75 7.50
C ILE A 111 6.61 4.51 7.11
N LYS A 112 5.96 5.20 8.05
CA LYS A 112 4.77 6.00 7.77
C LYS A 112 5.07 7.08 6.73
N ARG A 113 6.20 7.77 6.87
CA ARG A 113 6.65 8.78 5.90
C ARG A 113 6.88 8.18 4.51
N ALA A 114 7.53 7.01 4.43
CA ALA A 114 7.77 6.33 3.16
C ALA A 114 6.46 5.90 2.49
N LEU A 115 5.51 5.34 3.25
CA LEU A 115 4.20 4.94 2.72
C LEU A 115 3.39 6.16 2.25
N MET A 116 3.45 7.28 2.98
CA MET A 116 2.80 8.53 2.58
C MET A 116 3.33 9.08 1.25
N VAL A 117 4.65 8.98 0.99
CA VAL A 117 5.24 9.33 -0.32
C VAL A 117 4.75 8.40 -1.43
N ILE A 118 4.67 7.10 -1.16
CA ILE A 118 4.16 6.14 -2.15
C ILE A 118 2.67 6.40 -2.44
N GLU A 119 1.90 6.72 -1.41
CA GLU A 119 0.48 7.06 -1.50
C GLU A 119 0.26 8.31 -2.34
N SER A 120 1.03 9.40 -2.12
CA SER A 120 0.91 10.62 -2.93
C SER A 120 1.20 10.37 -4.41
N LEU A 121 2.15 9.49 -4.74
CA LEU A 121 2.45 9.12 -6.13
C LEU A 121 1.31 8.32 -6.79
N TYR A 122 0.60 7.52 -6.01
CA TYR A 122 -0.62 6.89 -6.49
C TYR A 122 -1.73 7.94 -6.65
N GLU A 123 -1.89 8.88 -5.71
CA GLU A 123 -2.87 9.97 -5.85
C GLU A 123 -2.67 10.77 -7.15
N GLU A 124 -1.44 11.10 -7.51
CA GLU A 124 -1.13 11.77 -8.79
C GLU A 124 -1.62 10.95 -10.00
N GLY A 125 -1.59 9.62 -9.90
CA GLY A 125 -2.10 8.70 -10.91
C GLY A 125 -3.63 8.73 -11.07
N LEU A 126 -4.38 9.28 -10.12
CA LEU A 126 -5.85 9.39 -10.21
C LEU A 126 -6.29 10.35 -11.31
N TRP A 127 -5.45 11.31 -11.69
CA TRP A 127 -5.70 12.24 -12.80
C TRP A 127 -5.52 11.61 -14.19
N SER A 128 -5.03 10.37 -14.26
CA SER A 128 -4.85 9.65 -15.53
C SER A 128 -6.18 9.19 -16.14
N SER A 129 -6.17 8.89 -17.44
CA SER A 129 -7.34 8.34 -18.14
C SER A 129 -7.69 6.89 -17.73
N SER A 130 -6.80 6.20 -17.01
CA SER A 130 -6.95 4.79 -16.61
C SER A 130 -6.60 4.56 -15.12
N PRO A 131 -7.33 5.18 -14.18
CA PRO A 131 -6.97 5.17 -12.75
C PRO A 131 -7.34 3.85 -12.04
N ALA A 132 -7.91 2.85 -12.72
CA ALA A 132 -8.39 1.62 -12.08
C ALA A 132 -7.30 0.87 -11.29
N GLY A 133 -6.09 0.75 -11.85
CA GLY A 133 -4.97 0.12 -11.16
C GLY A 133 -4.47 0.94 -9.96
N VAL A 134 -4.54 2.27 -10.07
CA VAL A 134 -4.18 3.21 -9.00
C VAL A 134 -5.17 3.11 -7.84
N ILE A 135 -6.47 3.11 -8.14
CA ILE A 135 -7.55 2.94 -7.14
C ILE A 135 -7.39 1.60 -6.42
N PHE A 136 -7.08 0.52 -7.16
CA PHE A 136 -6.80 -0.79 -6.56
C PHE A 136 -5.59 -0.75 -5.62
N ALA A 137 -4.52 -0.04 -5.98
CA ALA A 137 -3.35 0.12 -5.14
C ALA A 137 -3.65 0.94 -3.87
N LEU A 138 -4.37 2.06 -3.98
CA LEU A 138 -4.78 2.90 -2.86
C LEU A 138 -5.69 2.15 -1.87
N LYS A 139 -6.61 1.32 -2.37
CA LYS A 139 -7.41 0.41 -1.52
C LYS A 139 -6.54 -0.55 -0.72
N ASN A 140 -5.49 -1.10 -1.34
CA ASN A 140 -4.51 -1.94 -0.64
C ASN A 140 -3.64 -1.17 0.36
N LEU A 141 -3.56 0.16 0.25
CA LEU A 141 -2.92 1.06 1.22
C LEU A 141 -3.87 1.48 2.37
N GLY A 142 -5.12 1.04 2.33
CA GLY A 142 -6.10 1.30 3.40
C GLY A 142 -7.20 2.28 3.02
N TRP A 143 -7.28 2.72 1.76
CA TRP A 143 -8.40 3.56 1.31
C TRP A 143 -9.69 2.76 1.27
N VAL A 144 -10.75 3.34 1.82
CA VAL A 144 -12.07 2.72 1.87
C VAL A 144 -13.06 3.65 1.19
N ASP A 145 -13.76 3.11 0.19
CA ASP A 145 -14.88 3.81 -0.43
C ASP A 145 -16.04 3.88 0.58
N LYS A 146 -16.61 5.06 0.77
CA LYS A 146 -17.83 5.21 1.54
C LYS A 146 -19.02 4.77 0.69
N THR A 147 -19.80 3.83 1.18
CA THR A 147 -21.09 3.43 0.58
C THR A 147 -22.22 3.86 1.48
N GLU A 148 -23.10 4.75 1.00
CA GLU A 148 -24.35 5.06 1.67
C GLU A 148 -25.45 4.13 1.14
N VAL A 149 -26.01 3.29 2.02
CA VAL A 149 -27.12 2.39 1.68
C VAL A 149 -28.36 2.89 2.40
N ALA A 150 -29.27 3.53 1.66
CA ALA A 150 -30.58 3.89 2.17
C ALA A 150 -31.49 2.65 2.13
N HIS A 151 -31.85 2.11 3.30
CA HIS A 151 -32.85 1.07 3.41
C HIS A 151 -34.26 1.69 3.33
N SER A 152 -34.85 1.74 2.14
CA SER A 152 -36.22 2.22 1.91
C SER A 152 -37.29 1.12 1.91
N GLY A 153 -37.01 -0.02 2.55
CA GLY A 153 -37.96 -1.12 2.65
C GLY A 153 -38.95 -0.91 3.80
N GLU A 154 -40.25 -1.08 3.54
CA GLU A 154 -41.20 -1.33 4.62
C GLU A 154 -40.77 -2.59 5.37
N VAL A 155 -40.32 -2.42 6.61
CA VAL A 155 -40.08 -3.54 7.50
C VAL A 155 -41.45 -4.19 7.72
N LYS A 156 -41.72 -5.31 7.05
CA LYS A 156 -42.84 -6.20 7.40
C LYS A 156 -42.55 -6.80 8.77
N THR A 157 -42.81 -6.02 9.81
CA THR A 157 -42.86 -6.51 11.17
C THR A 157 -44.04 -7.45 11.22
N ASN A 158 -43.81 -8.76 11.37
CA ASN A 158 -44.88 -9.70 11.65
C ASN A 158 -45.52 -9.30 12.99
N GLY A 159 -46.50 -8.38 13.00
CA GLY A 159 -47.49 -8.09 14.06
C GLY A 159 -47.05 -7.94 15.53
N PHE A 160 -45.74 -7.93 15.83
CA PHE A 160 -45.23 -8.00 17.21
C PHE A 160 -44.64 -6.67 17.69
N ILE A 161 -44.40 -5.71 16.80
CA ILE A 161 -43.92 -4.39 17.20
C ILE A 161 -45.13 -3.53 17.59
N GLY A 162 -45.18 -3.12 18.86
CA GLY A 162 -46.25 -2.28 19.42
C GLY A 162 -47.20 -2.99 20.37
N LYS A 163 -47.10 -4.32 20.53
CA LYS A 163 -47.84 -5.04 21.56
C LYS A 163 -47.14 -4.88 22.91
N THR A 164 -47.90 -4.59 23.95
CA THR A 164 -47.36 -4.57 25.31
C THR A 164 -47.03 -5.99 25.78
N ASP A 165 -46.12 -6.12 26.74
CA ASP A 165 -45.73 -7.42 27.32
C ASP A 165 -46.94 -8.25 27.80
N GLU A 166 -48.00 -7.57 28.23
CA GLU A 166 -49.25 -8.20 28.68
C GLU A 166 -50.03 -8.81 27.51
N GLU A 167 -50.10 -8.13 26.37
CA GLU A 167 -50.78 -8.62 25.16
C GLU A 167 -50.05 -9.83 24.58
N LEU A 168 -48.71 -9.81 24.58
CA LEU A 168 -47.88 -10.95 24.16
C LEU A 168 -48.08 -12.17 25.06
N ARG A 169 -48.15 -11.97 26.38
CA ARG A 169 -48.42 -13.03 27.35
C ARG A 169 -49.84 -13.60 27.20
N ALA A 170 -50.82 -12.75 26.94
CA ALA A 170 -52.20 -13.18 26.71
C ALA A 170 -52.35 -14.00 25.42
N GLU A 171 -51.66 -13.61 24.34
CA GLU A 171 -51.66 -14.34 23.07
C GLU A 171 -50.95 -15.70 23.19
N LEU A 172 -49.81 -15.75 23.89
CA LEU A 172 -49.12 -17.00 24.25
C LEU A 172 -50.00 -17.94 25.09
N ALA A 173 -50.77 -17.40 26.03
CA ALA A 173 -51.70 -18.19 26.85
C ALA A 173 -52.87 -18.78 26.03
N LYS A 174 -53.39 -18.02 25.04
CA LYS A 174 -54.42 -18.50 24.11
C LYS A 174 -53.89 -19.63 23.21
N LEU A 175 -52.69 -19.48 22.68
CA LEU A 175 -52.03 -20.51 21.85
C LEU A 175 -51.74 -21.80 22.64
N LYS A 176 -51.31 -21.69 23.90
CA LYS A 176 -51.12 -22.87 24.78
C LYS A 176 -52.43 -23.59 25.08
N LYS A 177 -53.54 -22.86 25.26
CA LYS A 177 -54.88 -23.47 25.44
C LYS A 177 -55.41 -24.16 24.18
N GLN A 178 -55.08 -23.65 22.99
CA GLN A 178 -55.46 -24.30 21.73
C GLN A 178 -54.63 -25.57 21.47
N LYS A 179 -53.33 -25.57 21.80
CA LYS A 179 -52.47 -26.76 21.66
C LYS A 179 -52.71 -27.85 22.70
N GLY A 180 -53.31 -27.53 23.85
CA GLY A 180 -53.70 -28.50 24.87
C GLY A 180 -55.08 -29.15 24.65
N LYS A 181 -55.71 -28.94 23.49
CA LYS A 181 -56.99 -29.54 23.10
C LYS A 181 -56.88 -30.55 21.95
N GLN A 182 -55.66 -30.92 21.56
CA GLN A 182 -55.37 -32.09 20.73
C GLN A 182 -54.78 -33.20 21.59
#